data_AF-A0A2Z4HIC1-F1
#
_entry.id   AF-A0A2Z4HIC1-F1
#
_cell.length_a   1.000
_cell.length_b   1.000
_cell.length_c   1.000
_cell.angle_alpha   90.00
_cell.angle_beta   90.00
_cell.angle_gamma   90.00
#
_symmetry.space_group_name_H-M   'P 1'
#
loop_
_entity.id
_entity.type
_entity.pdbx_description
1 polymer ?
#
loop_
_entity_poly.entity_id
_entity_poly.type
_entity_poly.pdbx_seq_one_letter_code
_entity_poly.pdbx_strand_id
1 'polypeptide(L)'
;YDAVNKFNIYPDQIPPWLVAWMPNQGGYLIGNLQPAHMDFRFFSLGNLWSIASGLATTDQSHAILDLIEAKWGDLVAGMPLKICYPALEGQEWQIITGSDPKNTPWSYHNGGSWPTLLWQLTVACTIAPLCQPLHSQIVKTHHRQLPEPLWP
;
A
#
# COMPACT_ATOMS: atom_id res chain seq x y z
N TYR A 1 33.75 -5.33 7.10
CA TYR A 1 32.62 -6.27 7.19
C TYR A 1 31.28 -5.60 7.52
N ASP A 2 31.26 -4.33 7.97
CA ASP A 2 30.01 -3.54 8.01
C ASP A 2 29.87 -2.66 6.76
N ALA A 3 29.02 -3.10 5.82
CA ALA A 3 28.56 -2.27 4.72
C ALA A 3 27.23 -1.61 5.12
N VAL A 4 27.11 -0.29 4.96
CA VAL A 4 25.84 0.44 5.16
C VAL A 4 24.81 -0.01 4.12
N ASN A 5 25.20 -0.05 2.85
CA ASN A 5 24.38 -0.53 1.76
C ASN A 5 24.55 -2.05 1.55
N LYS A 6 23.94 -2.84 2.45
CA LYS A 6 24.09 -4.31 2.48
C LYS A 6 23.61 -5.00 1.19
N PHE A 7 22.66 -4.40 0.49
CA PHE A 7 22.06 -4.97 -0.71
C PHE A 7 22.57 -4.34 -2.00
N ASN A 8 23.56 -3.43 -1.92
CA ASN A 8 24.11 -2.72 -3.08
C ASN A 8 23.04 -2.04 -3.95
N ILE A 9 22.08 -1.37 -3.30
CA ILE A 9 21.02 -0.60 -3.98
C ILE A 9 21.61 0.68 -4.54
N TYR A 10 21.42 0.92 -5.82
CA TYR A 10 21.85 2.15 -6.46
C TYR A 10 20.83 3.27 -6.19
N PRO A 11 21.25 4.46 -5.73
CA PRO A 11 20.32 5.56 -5.46
C PRO A 11 19.45 5.93 -6.68
N ASP A 12 20.00 5.79 -7.89
CA ASP A 12 19.30 6.08 -9.15
C ASP A 12 18.12 5.13 -9.44
N GLN A 13 18.01 4.02 -8.70
CA GLN A 13 16.85 3.12 -8.77
C GLN A 13 15.66 3.61 -7.91
N ILE A 14 15.85 4.61 -7.05
CA ILE A 14 14.76 5.18 -6.26
C ILE A 14 13.85 5.97 -7.22
N PRO A 15 12.57 5.58 -7.38
CA PRO A 15 11.73 6.20 -8.37
C PRO A 15 11.32 7.62 -7.93
N PRO A 16 11.27 8.60 -8.85
CA PRO A 16 10.92 10.00 -8.51
C PRO A 16 9.55 10.14 -7.84
N TRP A 17 8.59 9.27 -8.18
CA TRP A 17 7.26 9.28 -7.57
C TRP A 17 7.33 9.04 -6.06
N LEU A 18 8.26 8.22 -5.56
CA LEU A 18 8.35 7.88 -4.14
C LEU A 18 8.70 9.12 -3.31
N VAL A 19 9.65 9.91 -3.79
CA VAL A 19 10.10 11.14 -3.09
C VAL A 19 8.96 12.17 -3.01
N ALA A 20 8.19 12.32 -4.10
CA ALA A 20 7.03 13.21 -4.11
C ALA A 20 5.84 12.63 -3.32
N TRP A 21 5.75 11.30 -3.25
CA TRP A 21 4.64 10.62 -2.61
C TRP A 21 4.84 10.48 -1.10
N MET A 22 6.05 10.35 -0.56
CA MET A 22 6.22 10.15 0.88
C MET A 22 5.79 11.38 1.71
N PRO A 23 4.93 11.21 2.74
CA PRO A 23 4.58 12.30 3.66
C PRO A 23 5.71 12.59 4.66
N ASN A 24 5.61 13.72 5.38
CA ASN A 24 6.53 14.06 6.47
C ASN A 24 6.38 13.15 7.71
N GLN A 25 5.22 12.54 7.89
CA GLN A 25 4.93 11.57 8.96
C GLN A 25 4.25 10.35 8.36
N GLY A 26 4.64 9.17 8.83
CA GLY A 26 4.21 7.89 8.31
C GLY A 26 5.30 7.13 7.55
N GLY A 27 5.02 5.87 7.23
CA GLY A 27 5.97 4.97 6.58
C GLY A 27 5.35 3.61 6.32
N TYR A 28 6.04 2.75 5.57
CA TYR A 28 5.56 1.41 5.26
C TYR A 28 6.72 0.44 5.05
N LEU A 29 6.39 -0.84 5.07
CA LEU A 29 7.31 -1.90 4.66
C LEU A 29 7.32 -1.97 3.14
N ILE A 30 8.52 -1.81 2.55
CA ILE A 30 8.77 -1.94 1.11
C ILE A 30 8.27 -3.28 0.55
N GLY A 31 7.85 -3.29 -0.71
CA GLY A 31 7.26 -4.45 -1.35
C GLY A 31 8.22 -5.63 -1.51
N ASN A 32 9.50 -5.36 -1.79
CA ASN A 32 10.51 -6.40 -1.96
C ASN A 32 11.93 -5.88 -1.77
N LEU A 33 12.85 -6.76 -1.37
CA LEU A 33 14.28 -6.47 -1.22
C LEU A 33 15.12 -7.67 -1.68
N GLN A 34 16.01 -7.41 -2.64
CA GLN A 34 16.91 -8.40 -3.26
C GLN A 34 18.28 -7.77 -3.52
N PRO A 35 19.33 -8.55 -3.83
CA PRO A 35 20.61 -8.01 -4.27
C PRO A 35 20.43 -7.06 -5.46
N ALA A 36 20.87 -5.81 -5.30
CA ALA A 36 20.80 -4.72 -6.26
C ALA A 36 19.38 -4.36 -6.76
N HIS A 37 18.33 -4.74 -6.02
CA HIS A 37 16.94 -4.44 -6.38
C HIS A 37 16.04 -4.24 -5.16
N MET A 38 15.22 -3.19 -5.21
CA MET A 38 14.21 -2.89 -4.19
C MET A 38 12.90 -2.51 -4.89
N ASP A 39 11.81 -3.20 -4.57
CA ASP A 39 10.48 -2.82 -5.04
C ASP A 39 9.88 -1.86 -4.01
N PHE A 40 9.82 -0.58 -4.39
CA PHE A 40 9.31 0.48 -3.53
C PHE A 40 7.78 0.56 -3.51
N ARG A 41 7.04 -0.24 -4.27
CA ARG A 41 5.57 -0.15 -4.24
C ARG A 41 5.04 -0.47 -2.85
N PHE A 42 4.02 0.26 -2.44
CA PHE A 42 3.22 -0.05 -1.26
C PHE A 42 2.33 -1.26 -1.57
N PHE A 43 2.30 -2.24 -0.67
CA PHE A 43 1.38 -3.39 -0.75
C PHE A 43 0.51 -3.44 0.49
N SER A 44 -0.80 -3.31 0.30
CA SER A 44 -1.78 -3.21 1.39
C SER A 44 -1.77 -4.46 2.27
N LEU A 45 -1.90 -5.64 1.67
CA LEU A 45 -2.02 -6.88 2.44
C LEU A 45 -0.81 -7.12 3.35
N GLY A 46 0.41 -6.89 2.85
CA GLY A 46 1.64 -7.07 3.62
C GLY A 46 1.75 -6.10 4.80
N ASN A 47 1.43 -4.83 4.58
CA ASN A 47 1.48 -3.81 5.64
C ASN A 47 0.36 -3.99 6.69
N LEU A 48 -0.83 -4.42 6.28
CA LEU A 48 -1.92 -4.69 7.23
C LEU A 48 -1.64 -5.93 8.07
N TRP A 49 -1.09 -7.00 7.47
CA TRP A 49 -0.73 -8.20 8.22
C TRP A 49 0.53 -8.04 9.06
N SER A 50 1.45 -7.15 8.72
CA SER A 50 2.59 -6.87 9.59
C SER A 50 2.14 -6.27 10.92
N ILE A 51 1.12 -5.40 10.90
CA ILE A 51 0.46 -4.90 12.11
C ILE A 51 -0.27 -6.05 12.81
N ALA A 52 -1.14 -6.77 12.09
CA ALA A 52 -2.02 -7.75 12.71
C ALA A 52 -1.28 -8.96 13.33
N SER A 53 -0.11 -9.30 12.79
CA SER A 53 0.75 -10.37 13.32
C SER A 53 1.73 -9.91 14.39
N GLY A 54 1.85 -8.60 14.65
CA GLY A 54 2.87 -8.04 15.54
C GLY A 54 4.30 -8.05 14.97
N LEU A 55 4.45 -8.24 13.64
CA LEU A 55 5.74 -8.11 12.97
C LEU A 55 6.22 -6.66 12.95
N ALA A 56 5.32 -5.72 12.69
CA ALA A 56 5.60 -4.29 12.82
C ALA A 56 5.64 -3.91 14.31
N THR A 57 6.60 -3.07 14.69
CA THR A 57 6.60 -2.45 16.02
C THR A 57 5.39 -1.54 16.19
N THR A 58 5.10 -1.10 17.42
CA THR A 58 4.03 -0.12 17.69
C THR A 58 4.22 1.15 16.85
N ASP A 59 5.44 1.71 16.83
CA ASP A 59 5.75 2.91 16.06
C ASP A 59 5.59 2.69 14.55
N GLN A 60 6.04 1.53 14.03
CA GLN A 60 5.86 1.18 12.62
C GLN A 60 4.37 1.00 12.28
N SER A 61 3.59 0.43 13.19
CA SER A 61 2.16 0.22 13.00
C SER A 61 1.42 1.56 12.90
N HIS A 62 1.72 2.50 13.80
CA HIS A 62 1.20 3.86 13.71
C HIS A 62 1.67 4.54 12.42
N ALA A 63 2.95 4.43 12.06
CA ALA A 63 3.47 5.04 10.83
C ALA A 63 2.78 4.50 9.55
N ILE A 64 2.44 3.21 9.51
CA ILE A 64 1.66 2.61 8.40
C ILE A 64 0.26 3.21 8.33
N LEU A 65 -0.43 3.34 9.47
CA LEU A 65 -1.77 3.89 9.51
C LEU A 65 -1.78 5.40 9.22
N ASP A 66 -0.79 6.14 9.71
CA ASP A 66 -0.57 7.56 9.39
C ASP A 66 -0.32 7.77 7.89
N LEU A 67 0.45 6.87 7.24
CA LEU A 67 0.65 6.91 5.80
C LEU A 67 -0.68 6.68 5.05
N ILE A 68 -1.47 5.69 5.46
CA ILE A 68 -2.78 5.40 4.87
C ILE A 68 -3.71 6.61 5.01
N GLU A 69 -3.71 7.27 6.17
CA GLU A 69 -4.49 8.49 6.39
C GLU A 69 -4.00 9.64 5.49
N ALA A 70 -2.69 9.91 5.49
CA ALA A 70 -2.09 10.98 4.70
C ALA A 70 -2.27 10.77 3.17
N LYS A 71 -2.38 9.50 2.74
CA LYS A 71 -2.53 9.10 1.33
C LYS A 71 -3.88 8.46 1.04
N TRP A 72 -4.90 8.82 1.81
CA TRP A 72 -6.26 8.31 1.64
C TRP A 72 -6.78 8.45 0.21
N GLY A 73 -6.52 9.59 -0.43
CA GLY A 73 -6.92 9.86 -1.82
C GLY A 73 -6.30 8.90 -2.84
N ASP A 74 -5.09 8.41 -2.59
CA ASP A 74 -4.38 7.49 -3.48
C ASP A 74 -4.70 6.02 -3.16
N LEU A 75 -4.71 5.67 -1.87
CA LEU A 75 -4.78 4.29 -1.39
C LEU A 75 -6.23 3.79 -1.22
N VAL A 76 -7.17 4.67 -0.88
CA VAL A 76 -8.60 4.35 -0.76
C VAL A 76 -9.39 4.93 -1.93
N ALA A 77 -9.10 6.17 -2.33
CA ALA A 77 -9.76 6.84 -3.45
C ALA A 77 -11.31 6.71 -3.38
N GLY A 78 -11.93 6.33 -4.50
CA GLY A 78 -13.37 6.06 -4.62
C GLY A 78 -13.79 4.61 -4.38
N MET A 79 -12.87 3.73 -3.95
CA MET A 79 -13.19 2.35 -3.56
C MET A 79 -12.04 1.77 -2.69
N PRO A 80 -12.27 1.46 -1.41
CA PRO A 80 -11.26 0.84 -0.56
C PRO A 80 -11.00 -0.60 -1.01
N LEU A 81 -9.80 -1.16 -0.92
CA LEU A 81 -8.49 -0.53 -0.73
C LEU A 81 -7.64 -0.91 -1.95
N LYS A 82 -6.73 -0.04 -2.41
CA LYS A 82 -5.76 -0.40 -3.46
C LYS A 82 -4.96 -1.62 -3.03
N ILE A 83 -4.79 -2.61 -3.91
CA ILE A 83 -3.96 -3.79 -3.61
C ILE A 83 -2.47 -3.40 -3.50
N CYS A 84 -2.03 -2.50 -4.38
CA CYS A 84 -0.71 -1.89 -4.36
C CYS A 84 -0.74 -0.46 -4.94
N TYR A 85 0.32 0.30 -4.69
CA TYR A 85 0.51 1.64 -5.26
C TYR A 85 1.99 1.94 -5.52
N PRO A 86 2.35 2.62 -6.63
CA PRO A 86 1.49 2.90 -7.79
C PRO A 86 1.31 1.68 -8.69
N ALA A 87 0.48 1.82 -9.74
CA ALA A 87 0.45 0.86 -10.84
C ALA A 87 1.71 0.99 -11.72
N LEU A 88 2.11 -0.13 -12.31
CA LEU A 88 3.10 -0.18 -13.38
C LEU A 88 2.47 0.34 -14.67
N GLU A 89 3.19 1.18 -15.40
CA GLU A 89 2.73 1.81 -16.65
C GLU A 89 3.76 1.68 -17.77
N GLY A 90 3.33 1.88 -19.02
CA GLY A 90 4.19 1.92 -20.19
C GLY A 90 5.14 0.71 -20.30
N GLN A 91 6.44 0.99 -20.43
CA GLN A 91 7.46 -0.04 -20.61
C GLN A 91 7.63 -0.91 -19.34
N GLU A 92 7.43 -0.33 -18.15
CA GLU A 92 7.52 -1.09 -16.90
C GLU A 92 6.42 -2.15 -16.82
N TRP A 93 5.18 -1.79 -17.19
CA TRP A 93 4.08 -2.75 -17.32
C TRP A 93 4.39 -3.85 -18.34
N GLN A 94 4.90 -3.47 -19.52
CA GLN A 94 5.23 -4.44 -20.57
C GLN A 94 6.28 -5.47 -20.10
N ILE A 95 7.33 -5.00 -19.43
CA ILE A 95 8.45 -5.84 -18.98
C ILE A 95 8.06 -6.70 -17.78
N ILE A 96 7.50 -6.09 -16.72
CA ILE A 96 7.27 -6.80 -15.45
C ILE A 96 6.07 -7.74 -15.55
N THR A 97 5.01 -7.33 -16.24
CA THR A 97 3.81 -8.17 -16.37
C THR A 97 3.84 -9.09 -17.59
N GLY A 98 4.80 -8.91 -18.50
CA GLY A 98 4.80 -9.60 -19.80
C GLY A 98 3.67 -9.11 -20.72
N SER A 99 3.29 -7.82 -20.61
CA SER A 99 2.14 -7.22 -21.29
C SER A 99 0.82 -7.94 -20.99
N ASP A 100 0.61 -8.34 -19.72
CA ASP A 100 -0.59 -9.05 -19.29
C ASP A 100 -1.83 -8.15 -19.39
N PRO A 101 -2.79 -8.46 -20.29
CA PRO A 101 -3.97 -7.64 -20.52
C PRO A 101 -4.95 -7.61 -19.34
N LYS A 102 -4.84 -8.53 -18.37
CA LYS A 102 -5.66 -8.49 -17.15
C LYS A 102 -5.13 -7.47 -16.13
N ASN A 103 -3.84 -7.19 -16.17
CA ASN A 103 -3.13 -6.33 -15.22
C ASN A 103 -2.70 -5.00 -15.87
N THR A 104 -3.57 -4.42 -16.71
CA THR A 104 -3.39 -3.05 -17.21
C THR A 104 -3.23 -2.05 -16.05
N PRO A 105 -2.66 -0.85 -16.30
CA PRO A 105 -2.55 0.16 -15.26
C PRO A 105 -3.85 0.39 -14.49
N TRP A 106 -3.74 0.35 -13.17
CA TRP A 106 -4.85 0.54 -12.22
C TRP A 106 -5.95 -0.53 -12.27
N SER A 107 -5.65 -1.70 -12.83
CA SER A 107 -6.55 -2.85 -12.95
C SER A 107 -6.05 -4.08 -12.19
N TYR A 108 -7.00 -4.87 -11.68
CA TYR A 108 -6.75 -6.17 -11.04
C TYR A 108 -5.59 -6.13 -10.03
N HIS A 109 -4.49 -6.86 -10.23
CA HIS A 109 -3.35 -6.85 -9.30
C HIS A 109 -2.44 -5.62 -9.46
N ASN A 110 -2.55 -4.88 -10.56
CA ASN A 110 -1.70 -3.73 -10.88
C ASN A 110 -2.38 -2.41 -10.45
N GLY A 111 -2.57 -2.22 -9.14
CA GLY A 111 -3.18 -1.01 -8.58
C GLY A 111 -4.71 -0.99 -8.62
N GLY A 112 -5.37 -2.14 -8.78
CA GLY A 112 -6.82 -2.26 -8.61
C GLY A 112 -7.26 -2.03 -7.16
N SER A 113 -8.51 -1.62 -6.96
CA SER A 113 -9.14 -1.53 -5.64
C SER A 113 -9.86 -2.83 -5.29
N TRP A 114 -9.57 -3.39 -4.12
CA TRP A 114 -10.06 -4.69 -3.66
C TRP A 114 -10.87 -4.52 -2.37
N PRO A 115 -12.21 -4.53 -2.42
CA PRO A 115 -13.07 -4.36 -1.24
C PRO A 115 -12.84 -5.40 -0.15
N THR A 116 -12.39 -6.60 -0.52
CA THR A 116 -12.03 -7.66 0.43
C THR A 116 -10.92 -7.25 1.40
N LEU A 117 -10.11 -6.21 1.10
CA LEU A 117 -9.05 -5.71 1.99
C LEU A 117 -9.57 -4.86 3.16
N LEU A 118 -10.86 -4.49 3.14
CA LEU A 118 -11.45 -3.59 4.13
C LEU A 118 -11.45 -4.19 5.54
N TRP A 119 -11.65 -5.51 5.67
CA TRP A 119 -11.68 -6.15 6.99
C TRP A 119 -10.27 -6.24 7.59
N GLN A 120 -9.23 -6.44 6.79
CA GLN A 120 -7.83 -6.43 7.25
C GLN A 120 -7.44 -5.03 7.71
N LEU A 121 -7.88 -3.99 6.98
CA LEU A 121 -7.69 -2.61 7.42
C LEU A 121 -8.38 -2.37 8.77
N THR A 122 -9.60 -2.87 8.94
CA THR A 122 -10.35 -2.77 10.19
C THR A 122 -9.65 -3.49 11.34
N VAL A 123 -9.11 -4.70 11.10
CA VAL A 123 -8.32 -5.46 12.10
C VAL A 123 -7.06 -4.70 12.49
N ALA A 124 -6.30 -4.18 11.52
CA ALA A 124 -5.09 -3.40 11.78
C ALA A 124 -5.38 -2.15 12.63
N CYS A 125 -6.46 -1.42 12.32
CA CYS A 125 -6.89 -0.25 13.09
C CYS A 125 -7.32 -0.60 14.53
N THR A 126 -7.89 -1.79 14.72
CA THR A 126 -8.30 -2.26 16.05
C THR A 126 -7.10 -2.65 16.91
N ILE A 127 -6.06 -3.22 16.29
CA ILE A 127 -4.83 -3.66 16.98
C ILE A 127 -3.91 -2.47 17.29
N ALA A 128 -3.78 -1.52 16.36
CA ALA A 128 -2.98 -0.31 16.52
C ALA A 128 -3.89 0.93 16.46
N PRO A 129 -4.67 1.20 17.52
CA PRO A 129 -5.61 2.32 17.51
C PRO A 129 -4.89 3.66 17.44
N LEU A 130 -5.18 4.42 16.39
CA LEU A 130 -4.76 5.82 16.26
C LEU A 130 -5.51 6.72 17.26
N CYS A 131 -4.93 7.88 17.60
CA CYS A 131 -5.55 8.83 18.51
C CYS A 131 -6.81 9.56 17.95
N GLN A 132 -7.13 9.52 16.64
CA GLN A 132 -8.41 9.93 15.97
C GLN A 132 -8.45 9.46 14.47
N PRO A 133 -9.45 9.81 13.63
CA PRO A 133 -10.75 9.17 13.41
C PRO A 133 -10.80 8.23 12.18
N LEU A 134 -9.73 7.48 11.86
CA LEU A 134 -9.69 6.58 10.69
C LEU A 134 -10.88 5.60 10.65
N HIS A 135 -11.29 5.09 11.82
CA HIS A 135 -12.48 4.25 12.00
C HIS A 135 -13.76 4.89 11.41
N SER A 136 -13.96 6.19 11.59
CA SER A 136 -15.15 6.88 11.10
C SER A 136 -15.14 7.08 9.58
N GLN A 137 -13.95 7.19 8.98
CA GLN A 137 -13.79 7.33 7.53
C GLN A 137 -13.96 5.98 6.83
N ILE A 138 -13.44 4.89 7.42
CA ILE A 138 -13.63 3.52 6.93
C ILE A 138 -15.12 3.17 6.81
N VAL A 139 -15.88 3.40 7.89
CA VAL A 139 -17.33 3.12 7.92
C VAL A 139 -18.10 3.98 6.91
N LYS A 140 -17.78 5.28 6.80
CA LYS A 140 -18.43 6.18 5.82
C LYS A 140 -18.16 5.77 4.37
N THR A 141 -16.98 5.25 4.09
CA THR A 141 -16.59 4.84 2.73
C THR A 141 -17.30 3.56 2.33
N HIS A 142 -17.42 2.59 3.25
CA HIS A 142 -18.15 1.35 3.03
C HIS A 142 -19.62 1.58 2.63
N HIS A 143 -20.36 2.39 3.39
CA HIS A 143 -21.79 2.62 3.18
C HIS A 143 -22.13 3.42 1.91
N ARG A 144 -21.17 4.15 1.33
CA ARG A 144 -21.41 5.00 0.15
C ARG A 144 -21.18 4.29 -1.17
N GLN A 145 -20.41 3.20 -1.19
CA GLN A 145 -19.80 2.70 -2.45
C GLN A 145 -20.08 1.23 -2.77
N LEU A 146 -20.60 0.44 -1.83
CA LEU A 146 -21.03 -0.94 -2.08
C LEU A 146 -22.58 -1.03 -2.07
N PRO A 147 -23.26 -0.94 -3.23
CA PRO A 147 -24.71 -1.13 -3.32
C PRO A 147 -25.12 -2.61 -3.13
N GLU A 148 -26.23 -2.80 -2.42
CA GLU A 148 -26.70 -4.06 -1.82
C GLU A 148 -27.22 -5.18 -2.76
N PRO A 149 -27.00 -5.20 -4.10
CA PRO A 149 -27.06 -6.51 -4.77
C PRO A 149 -25.93 -6.85 -5.74
N LEU A 150 -24.91 -6.00 -5.90
CA LEU A 150 -23.83 -6.27 -6.86
C LEU A 150 -22.49 -6.18 -6.14
N TRP A 151 -22.08 -7.29 -5.51
CA TRP A 151 -20.71 -7.51 -5.06
C TRP A 151 -19.86 -7.84 -6.30
N PRO A 152 -19.09 -6.88 -6.85
CA PRO A 152 -18.36 -7.05 -8.10
C PRO A 152 -17.14 -7.97 -7.95
#